data_AF-A0A915AXX4-F1
#
_entry.id   AF-A0A915AXX4-F1
#
_cell.length_a   1.000
_cell.length_b   1.000
_cell.length_c   1.000
_cell.angle_alpha   90.00
_cell.angle_beta   90.00
_cell.angle_gamma   90.00
#
_symmetry.space_group_name_H-M   'P 1'
#
loop_
_entity.id
_entity.type
_entity.pdbx_description
1 polymer ?
#
loop_
_entity_poly.entity_id
_entity_poly.type
_entity_poly.pdbx_seq_one_letter_code
_entity_poly.pdbx_strand_id
1 'polypeptide(L)'
;MVNTPIYFAFIIVVDSHRMRIISFLVIMSIETICLQFAYKIKYPENFFLLRGNHECAEINRTYGYYDECKRRYSVRLWHIFQDAFNCMPFSALIGGKVFCMHGGLSPILKNWNQIRQIRRPIDPPNPSIAIDLLWSDPETGIHGWKPNSRGVSYAFGADVVGAFCYRMDIDLIVRAHQVVLDGYEFFARRKLVTIFSAPHYCGEFDNAAAVLTVDENLLCSFDIFRPTTNRIAISYA
;
A
#
# COMPACT_ATOMS: atom_id res chain seq x y z
N MET A 1 23.03 -0.48 11.37
CA MET A 1 22.12 -0.13 10.27
C MET A 1 20.76 -0.76 10.56
N VAL A 2 19.90 0.05 11.19
CA VAL A 2 18.43 0.08 11.17
C VAL A 2 17.69 -1.26 10.91
N ASN A 3 17.52 -2.03 11.98
CA ASN A 3 16.51 -3.10 12.10
C ASN A 3 15.11 -2.47 12.30
N THR A 4 14.54 -1.84 11.28
CA THR A 4 13.13 -1.39 11.37
C THR A 4 12.23 -2.44 10.75
N PRO A 5 11.22 -2.97 11.48
CA PRO A 5 10.22 -3.86 10.90
C PRO A 5 9.34 -3.03 9.98
N ILE A 6 9.30 -3.40 8.71
CA ILE A 6 8.51 -2.68 7.71
C ILE A 6 7.44 -3.64 7.20
N TYR A 7 6.21 -3.45 7.68
CA TYR A 7 5.00 -4.08 7.18
C TYR A 7 4.16 -3.03 6.45
N PHE A 8 3.64 -3.32 5.26
CA PHE A 8 2.90 -2.37 4.43
C PHE A 8 1.59 -2.97 3.92
N ALA A 9 0.56 -3.04 4.76
CA ALA A 9 -0.78 -3.25 4.24
C ALA A 9 -1.38 -1.93 3.74
N PHE A 10 -1.85 -1.96 2.49
CA PHE A 10 -2.74 -0.94 1.94
C PHE A 10 -4.19 -1.39 2.20
N ILE A 11 -4.88 -0.67 3.07
CA ILE A 11 -6.19 -1.04 3.61
C ILE A 11 -7.26 -0.14 3.03
N ILE A 12 -8.38 -0.75 2.67
CA ILE A 12 -9.60 -0.05 2.29
C ILE A 12 -10.68 -0.47 3.29
N VAL A 13 -11.25 0.49 4.00
CA VAL A 13 -12.36 0.28 4.95
C VAL A 13 -13.60 0.96 4.39
N VAL A 14 -14.73 0.26 4.32
CA VAL A 14 -16.00 0.77 3.79
C VAL A 14 -17.04 0.76 4.90
N ASP A 15 -17.60 1.92 5.23
CA ASP A 15 -18.79 2.08 6.05
C ASP A 15 -20.00 2.48 5.17
N SER A 16 -21.17 2.72 5.77
CA SER A 16 -22.42 2.93 5.02
C SER A 16 -22.42 4.15 4.09
N HIS A 17 -21.52 5.12 4.29
CA HIS A 17 -21.47 6.34 3.46
C HIS A 17 -20.06 6.75 3.02
N ARG A 18 -19.01 6.10 3.55
CA ARG A 18 -17.62 6.51 3.35
C ARG A 18 -16.70 5.32 3.21
N MET A 19 -15.66 5.52 2.44
CA MET A 19 -14.53 4.60 2.33
C MET A 19 -13.26 5.29 2.80
N ARG A 20 -12.48 4.62 3.65
CA ARG A 20 -11.19 5.08 4.15
C ARG A 20 -10.05 4.26 3.57
N ILE A 21 -9.02 4.91 3.07
CA ILE A 21 -7.82 4.28 2.52
C ILE A 21 -6.63 4.62 3.42
N ILE A 22 -5.94 3.59 3.90
CA ILE A 22 -4.89 3.67 4.94
C ILE A 22 -3.69 2.83 4.51
N SER A 23 -2.46 3.28 4.80
CA SER A 23 -1.23 2.51 4.65
C SER A 23 -0.44 2.46 5.97
N PHE A 24 -0.38 1.29 6.60
CA PHE A 24 0.27 1.16 7.91
C PHE A 24 1.78 0.88 7.80
N LEU A 25 2.52 1.33 8.82
CA LEU A 25 3.86 0.84 9.21
C LEU A 25 3.93 0.79 10.74
N VAL A 26 4.43 -0.30 11.31
CA VAL A 26 4.56 -0.40 12.78
C VAL A 26 5.66 -1.37 13.20
N ILE A 27 6.27 -1.08 14.36
CA ILE A 27 7.32 -1.88 14.99
C ILE A 27 6.78 -3.24 15.51
N MET A 28 5.47 -3.36 15.71
CA MET A 28 4.78 -4.58 16.15
C MET A 28 4.10 -5.26 14.96
N SER A 29 4.88 -5.85 14.06
CA SER A 29 4.33 -6.32 12.77
C SER A 29 3.40 -7.50 12.94
N ILE A 30 3.69 -8.44 13.86
CA ILE A 30 2.81 -9.61 14.13
C ILE A 30 1.44 -9.16 14.63
N GLU A 31 1.38 -8.30 15.65
CA GLU A 31 0.11 -7.80 16.19
C GLU A 31 -0.68 -7.02 15.15
N THR A 32 0.02 -6.21 14.35
CA THR A 32 -0.59 -5.41 13.29
C THR A 32 -1.30 -6.29 12.27
N ILE A 33 -0.61 -7.29 11.72
CA ILE A 33 -1.23 -8.15 10.71
C ILE A 33 -2.27 -9.07 11.30
N CYS A 34 -2.08 -9.57 12.53
CA CYS A 34 -3.10 -10.35 13.23
C CYS A 34 -4.39 -9.54 13.42
N LEU A 35 -4.30 -8.27 13.81
CA LEU A 35 -5.45 -7.38 13.95
C LEU A 35 -6.13 -7.12 12.61
N GLN A 36 -5.36 -6.86 11.56
CA GLN A 36 -5.89 -6.65 10.22
C GLN A 36 -6.59 -7.89 9.66
N PHE A 37 -6.00 -9.08 9.83
CA PHE A 37 -6.64 -10.34 9.46
C PHE A 37 -7.88 -10.62 10.31
N ALA A 38 -7.87 -10.32 11.62
CA ALA A 38 -9.04 -10.43 12.46
C ALA A 38 -10.19 -9.52 11.95
N TYR A 39 -9.90 -8.28 11.57
CA TYR A 39 -10.89 -7.39 10.96
C TYR A 39 -11.34 -7.88 9.58
N LYS A 40 -10.44 -8.42 8.76
CA LYS A 40 -10.83 -9.01 7.46
C LYS A 40 -11.78 -10.20 7.63
N ILE A 41 -11.54 -11.05 8.64
CA ILE A 41 -12.40 -12.19 8.96
C ILE A 41 -13.74 -11.71 9.54
N LYS A 42 -13.71 -10.72 10.43
CA LYS A 42 -14.90 -10.21 11.11
C LYS A 42 -15.82 -9.38 10.19
N TYR A 43 -15.23 -8.61 9.27
CA TYR A 43 -15.91 -7.67 8.39
C TYR A 43 -15.46 -7.85 6.93
N PRO A 44 -15.71 -9.02 6.31
CA PRO A 44 -15.15 -9.36 5.00
C PRO A 44 -15.62 -8.44 3.86
N GLU A 45 -16.81 -7.83 3.98
CA GLU A 45 -17.40 -6.92 2.98
C GLU A 45 -17.11 -5.44 3.28
N ASN A 46 -16.43 -5.13 4.38
CA ASN A 46 -16.17 -3.75 4.82
C ASN A 46 -14.68 -3.49 5.06
N PHE A 47 -13.86 -4.52 5.24
CA PHE A 47 -12.44 -4.39 5.49
C PHE A 47 -11.67 -5.16 4.42
N PHE A 48 -10.88 -4.45 3.63
CA PHE A 48 -10.15 -5.00 2.49
C PHE A 48 -8.66 -4.72 2.65
N LEU A 49 -7.84 -5.74 2.38
CA LEU A 49 -6.40 -5.66 2.45
C LEU A 49 -5.84 -5.89 1.05
N LEU A 50 -5.12 -4.92 0.52
CA LEU A 50 -4.30 -5.07 -0.68
C LEU A 50 -2.87 -5.42 -0.28
N ARG A 51 -2.23 -6.23 -1.12
CA ARG A 51 -0.85 -6.63 -0.95
C ARG A 51 0.09 -5.46 -1.22
N GLY A 52 1.08 -5.26 -0.35
CA GLY A 52 2.24 -4.41 -0.59
C GLY A 52 3.47 -5.22 -0.95
N ASN A 53 4.58 -4.54 -1.25
CA ASN A 53 5.84 -5.22 -1.58
C ASN A 53 6.50 -5.89 -0.35
N HIS A 54 6.15 -5.45 0.86
CA HIS A 54 6.62 -6.06 2.11
C HIS A 54 5.82 -7.31 2.51
N GLU A 55 4.78 -7.67 1.77
CA GLU A 55 4.09 -8.96 1.89
C GLU A 55 4.64 -9.98 0.87
N CYS A 56 5.91 -9.83 0.49
CA CYS A 56 6.70 -10.79 -0.32
C CYS A 56 7.83 -11.40 0.53
N ALA A 57 8.14 -12.68 0.29
CA ALA A 57 9.02 -13.46 1.17
C ALA A 57 10.44 -12.92 1.24
N GLU A 58 11.02 -12.52 0.11
CA GLU A 58 12.39 -11.99 0.07
C GLU A 58 12.52 -10.68 0.85
N ILE A 59 11.51 -9.82 0.75
CA ILE A 59 11.50 -8.51 1.38
C ILE A 59 11.32 -8.65 2.88
N ASN A 60 10.27 -9.34 3.33
CA ASN A 60 9.99 -9.43 4.76
C ASN A 60 10.96 -10.34 5.52
N ARG A 61 11.71 -11.19 4.81
CA ARG A 61 12.88 -11.89 5.34
C ARG A 61 14.04 -10.95 5.63
N THR A 62 14.24 -9.95 4.78
CA THR A 62 15.33 -8.97 4.90
C THR A 62 15.00 -7.85 5.88
N TYR A 63 13.74 -7.40 5.90
CA TYR A 63 13.28 -6.22 6.65
C TYR A 63 12.52 -6.56 7.94
N GLY A 64 13.00 -7.59 8.65
CA GLY A 64 12.70 -7.82 10.08
C GLY A 64 11.50 -8.71 10.42
N TYR A 65 10.53 -8.92 9.52
CA TYR A 65 9.34 -9.70 9.84
C TYR A 65 9.64 -11.18 10.11
N TYR A 66 10.54 -11.78 9.31
CA TYR A 66 11.04 -13.13 9.54
C TYR A 66 11.71 -13.26 10.92
N ASP A 67 12.60 -12.32 11.26
CA ASP A 67 13.30 -12.32 12.53
C ASP A 67 12.35 -12.11 13.71
N GLU A 68 11.31 -11.28 13.57
CA GLU A 68 10.26 -11.12 14.57
C GLU A 68 9.50 -12.44 14.80
N CYS A 69 9.03 -13.09 13.73
CA CYS A 69 8.35 -14.38 13.80
C CYS A 69 9.23 -15.46 14.42
N LYS A 70 10.49 -15.57 13.97
CA LYS A 70 11.47 -16.55 14.47
C LYS A 70 11.77 -16.33 15.95
N ARG A 71 11.96 -15.08 16.38
CA ARG A 71 12.33 -14.74 17.76
C ARG A 71 11.18 -14.94 18.75
N ARG A 72 9.96 -14.57 18.35
CA ARG A 72 8.79 -14.57 19.25
C ARG A 72 7.98 -15.87 19.20
N TYR A 73 8.04 -16.58 18.08
CA TYR A 73 7.25 -17.79 17.83
C TYR A 73 8.10 -18.85 17.12
N SER A 74 8.00 -18.97 15.79
CA SER A 74 8.73 -19.97 15.01
C SER A 74 8.88 -19.55 13.54
N VAL A 75 9.85 -20.15 12.85
CA VAL A 75 9.99 -20.05 11.40
C VAL A 75 8.77 -20.62 10.67
N ARG A 76 8.12 -21.64 11.25
CA ARG A 76 6.87 -22.19 10.71
C ARG A 76 5.76 -21.14 10.66
N LEU A 77 5.65 -20.28 11.68
CA LEU A 77 4.66 -19.20 11.68
C LEU A 77 4.90 -18.21 10.53
N TRP A 78 6.15 -17.86 10.26
CA TRP A 78 6.49 -17.01 9.11
C TRP A 78 6.01 -17.63 7.79
N HIS A 79 6.25 -18.92 7.56
CA HIS A 79 5.74 -19.61 6.35
C HIS A 79 4.21 -19.55 6.24
N ILE A 80 3.48 -19.72 7.35
CA ILE A 80 2.01 -19.59 7.36
C ILE A 80 1.56 -18.18 6.95
N PHE A 81 2.27 -17.14 7.40
CA PHE A 81 2.02 -15.78 6.94
C PHE A 81 2.31 -15.61 5.44
N GLN A 82 3.39 -16.23 4.93
CA GLN A 82 3.67 -16.20 3.49
C GLN A 82 2.55 -16.83 2.66
N ASP A 83 1.97 -17.95 3.11
CA ASP A 83 0.83 -18.59 2.44
C ASP A 83 -0.38 -17.64 2.40
N ALA A 84 -0.65 -16.91 3.48
CA ALA A 84 -1.70 -15.90 3.54
C ALA A 84 -1.42 -14.71 2.61
N PHE A 85 -0.20 -14.16 2.64
CA PHE A 85 0.22 -13.03 1.80
C PHE A 85 0.16 -13.37 0.31
N ASN A 86 0.53 -14.58 -0.07
CA ASN A 86 0.45 -15.06 -1.44
C ASN A 86 -0.98 -15.08 -1.99
N CYS A 87 -1.99 -15.12 -1.11
CA CYS A 87 -3.40 -15.05 -1.46
C CYS A 87 -3.97 -13.62 -1.54
N MET A 88 -3.24 -12.59 -1.09
CA MET A 88 -3.77 -11.22 -1.03
C MET A 88 -3.98 -10.61 -2.42
N PRO A 89 -5.03 -9.76 -2.61
CA PRO A 89 -5.28 -9.07 -3.87
C PRO A 89 -4.26 -7.95 -4.11
N PHE A 90 -3.90 -7.69 -5.38
CA PHE A 90 -2.91 -6.66 -5.73
C PHE A 90 -3.50 -5.26 -5.90
N SER A 91 -4.80 -5.15 -6.19
CA SER A 91 -5.45 -3.89 -6.49
C SER A 91 -6.96 -3.93 -6.19
N ALA A 92 -7.57 -2.76 -6.07
CA ALA A 92 -9.02 -2.59 -6.02
C ALA A 92 -9.49 -1.53 -7.03
N LEU A 93 -10.72 -1.64 -7.49
CA LEU A 93 -11.40 -0.63 -8.31
C LEU A 93 -12.70 -0.23 -7.62
N ILE A 94 -12.75 0.99 -7.10
CA ILE A 94 -13.88 1.50 -6.30
C ILE A 94 -14.75 2.38 -7.18
N GLY A 95 -16.07 2.12 -7.16
CA GLY A 95 -17.06 2.88 -7.92
C GLY A 95 -16.79 2.90 -9.43
N GLY A 96 -15.96 1.99 -9.95
CA GLY A 96 -15.49 2.01 -11.34
C GLY A 96 -14.55 3.17 -11.70
N LYS A 97 -14.24 4.08 -10.76
CA LYS A 97 -13.55 5.36 -11.03
C LYS A 97 -12.29 5.59 -10.22
N VAL A 98 -12.10 4.88 -9.11
CA VAL A 98 -10.90 5.02 -8.26
C VAL A 98 -10.12 3.71 -8.26
N PHE A 99 -8.92 3.71 -8.83
CA PHE A 99 -8.05 2.53 -8.90
C PHE A 99 -7.00 2.57 -7.80
N CYS A 100 -6.91 1.50 -7.01
CA CYS A 100 -6.05 1.42 -5.84
C CYS A 100 -5.02 0.30 -5.96
N MET A 101 -3.78 0.57 -5.56
CA MET A 101 -2.68 -0.40 -5.48
C MET A 101 -1.63 0.08 -4.47
N HIS A 102 -0.66 -0.77 -4.11
CA HIS A 102 0.46 -0.31 -3.27
C HIS A 102 1.50 0.48 -4.08
N GLY A 103 2.02 -0.16 -5.14
CA GLY A 103 2.99 0.32 -6.11
C GLY A 103 2.38 1.35 -7.06
N GLY A 104 2.47 1.11 -8.36
CA GLY A 104 1.90 1.99 -9.36
C GLY A 104 1.64 1.26 -10.67
N LEU A 105 1.67 2.00 -11.77
CA LEU A 105 1.28 1.49 -13.08
C LEU A 105 2.32 0.52 -13.66
N SER A 106 1.84 -0.37 -14.55
CA SER A 106 2.70 -1.25 -15.36
C SER A 106 2.65 -0.86 -16.84
N PRO A 107 3.79 -0.86 -17.57
CA PRO A 107 3.80 -0.56 -19.00
C PRO A 107 3.02 -1.58 -19.84
N ILE A 108 2.89 -2.82 -19.35
CA ILE A 108 2.20 -3.92 -20.01
C ILE A 108 0.75 -4.11 -19.56
N LEU A 109 0.28 -3.34 -18.58
CA LEU A 109 -1.13 -3.31 -18.16
C LEU A 109 -1.97 -2.46 -19.12
N LYS A 110 -2.81 -3.12 -19.91
CA LYS A 110 -3.68 -2.52 -20.94
C LYS A 110 -5.16 -2.59 -20.62
N ASN A 111 -5.60 -3.60 -19.85
CA ASN A 111 -7.01 -3.76 -19.47
C ASN A 111 -7.15 -4.49 -18.11
N TRP A 112 -8.34 -4.38 -17.52
CA TRP A 112 -8.66 -4.96 -16.21
C TRP A 112 -8.58 -6.49 -16.16
N ASN A 113 -8.80 -7.19 -17.28
CA ASN A 113 -8.77 -8.66 -17.29
C ASN A 113 -7.37 -9.21 -17.02
N GLN A 114 -6.32 -8.48 -17.40
CA GLN A 114 -4.94 -8.88 -17.10
C GLN A 114 -4.68 -8.97 -15.59
N ILE A 115 -5.27 -8.08 -14.79
CA ILE A 115 -5.19 -8.14 -13.32
C ILE A 115 -6.03 -9.32 -12.80
N ARG A 116 -7.26 -9.48 -13.30
CA ARG A 116 -8.17 -10.57 -12.89
C ARG A 116 -7.62 -11.97 -13.17
N GLN A 117 -6.76 -12.10 -14.18
CA GLN A 117 -6.14 -13.36 -14.59
C GLN A 117 -4.88 -13.72 -13.79
N ILE A 118 -4.37 -12.84 -12.92
CA ILE A 118 -3.25 -13.16 -12.03
C ILE A 118 -3.71 -14.25 -11.04
N ARG A 119 -3.20 -15.47 -11.23
CA ARG A 119 -3.51 -16.61 -10.36
C ARG A 119 -2.82 -16.43 -9.02
N ARG A 120 -3.56 -16.71 -7.94
CA ARG A 120 -3.10 -16.75 -6.54
C ARG A 120 -3.37 -18.15 -5.98
N PRO A 121 -2.56 -18.68 -5.04
CA PRO A 121 -1.42 -18.03 -4.40
C PRO A 121 -0.22 -17.85 -5.34
N ILE A 122 0.51 -16.73 -5.19
CA ILE A 122 1.70 -16.43 -6.01
C ILE A 122 2.68 -15.57 -5.22
N ASP A 123 3.98 -15.82 -5.33
CA ASP A 123 5.00 -14.81 -5.05
C ASP A 123 5.34 -14.12 -6.39
N PRO A 124 5.13 -12.79 -6.54
CA PRO A 124 5.17 -12.14 -7.85
C PRO A 124 6.52 -12.31 -8.58
N PRO A 125 6.55 -12.94 -9.77
CA PRO A 125 7.78 -13.05 -10.53
C PRO A 125 8.20 -11.67 -11.06
N ASN A 126 9.51 -11.46 -11.21
CA ASN A 126 10.08 -10.28 -11.85
C ASN A 126 10.70 -10.67 -13.20
N PRO A 127 10.23 -10.13 -14.35
CA PRO A 127 9.21 -9.08 -14.51
C PRO A 127 7.77 -9.63 -14.59
N SER A 128 6.78 -8.85 -14.10
CA SER A 128 5.35 -9.14 -14.23
C SER A 128 4.47 -7.91 -13.92
N ILE A 129 3.18 -7.94 -14.30
CA ILE A 129 2.22 -6.93 -13.85
C ILE A 129 2.13 -6.92 -12.31
N ALA A 130 2.16 -8.08 -11.68
CA ALA A 130 2.04 -8.19 -10.23
C ALA A 130 3.20 -7.47 -9.51
N ILE A 131 4.45 -7.62 -9.97
CA ILE A 131 5.59 -6.90 -9.37
C ILE A 131 5.47 -5.38 -9.61
N ASP A 132 5.02 -4.96 -10.79
CA ASP A 132 4.85 -3.54 -11.10
C ASP A 132 3.79 -2.86 -10.23
N LEU A 133 2.66 -3.55 -9.98
CA LEU A 133 1.59 -3.10 -9.08
C LEU A 133 2.06 -2.92 -7.63
N LEU A 134 3.19 -3.51 -7.25
CA LEU A 134 3.77 -3.42 -5.92
C LEU A 134 4.97 -2.47 -5.82
N TRP A 135 5.68 -2.20 -6.92
CA TRP A 135 6.99 -1.54 -6.86
C TRP A 135 7.18 -0.29 -7.72
N SER A 136 6.31 -0.05 -8.70
CA SER A 136 6.52 1.13 -9.55
C SER A 136 6.20 2.44 -8.84
N ASP A 137 6.84 3.52 -9.28
CA ASP A 137 6.72 4.84 -8.68
C ASP A 137 6.39 5.93 -9.72
N PRO A 138 5.50 6.89 -9.40
CA PRO A 138 5.45 8.14 -10.13
C PRO A 138 6.73 8.94 -9.87
N GLU A 139 7.25 9.61 -10.91
CA GLU A 139 8.40 10.49 -10.78
C GLU A 139 8.17 11.82 -11.51
N THR A 140 8.58 12.91 -10.87
CA THR A 140 8.50 14.26 -11.43
C THR A 140 9.60 14.49 -12.47
N GLY A 141 9.30 15.29 -13.50
CA GLY A 141 10.30 15.69 -14.50
C GLY A 141 10.63 14.64 -15.57
N ILE A 142 10.00 13.46 -15.55
CA ILE A 142 10.15 12.44 -16.60
C ILE A 142 8.91 12.36 -17.50
N HIS A 143 9.12 11.91 -18.74
CA HIS A 143 8.06 11.60 -19.70
C HIS A 143 8.12 10.12 -20.05
N GLY A 144 6.98 9.42 -20.05
CA GLY A 144 6.91 8.00 -20.31
C GLY A 144 7.42 7.15 -19.15
N TRP A 145 8.21 6.12 -19.46
CA TRP A 145 8.71 5.12 -18.51
C TRP A 145 10.23 5.13 -18.45
N LYS A 146 10.80 4.82 -17.29
CA LYS A 146 12.23 4.50 -17.14
C LYS A 146 12.44 3.42 -16.07
N PRO A 147 13.62 2.80 -15.99
CA PRO A 147 13.96 1.90 -14.88
C PRO A 147 13.81 2.61 -13.52
N ASN A 148 13.23 1.92 -12.54
CA ASN A 148 13.08 2.48 -11.20
C ASN A 148 14.43 2.54 -10.47
N SER A 149 14.66 3.60 -9.69
CA SER A 149 15.83 3.75 -8.82
C SER A 149 15.91 2.69 -7.72
N ARG A 150 14.79 2.02 -7.41
CA ARG A 150 14.73 0.86 -6.51
C ARG A 150 15.39 -0.41 -7.07
N GLY A 151 15.77 -0.42 -8.34
CA GLY A 151 16.33 -1.60 -9.01
C GLY A 151 15.31 -2.67 -9.41
N VAL A 152 14.01 -2.39 -9.23
CA VAL A 152 12.90 -3.28 -9.59
C VAL A 152 11.75 -2.46 -10.18
N SER A 153 11.08 -2.98 -11.21
CA SER A 153 9.99 -2.31 -11.91
C SER A 153 10.42 -0.97 -12.55
N TYR A 154 9.48 -0.03 -12.68
CA TYR A 154 9.61 1.19 -13.47
C TYR A 154 9.22 2.44 -12.67
N ALA A 155 9.83 3.57 -13.03
CA ALA A 155 9.29 4.88 -12.73
C ALA A 155 8.47 5.41 -13.94
N PHE A 156 7.42 6.18 -13.68
CA PHE A 156 6.52 6.69 -14.72
C PHE A 156 6.14 8.17 -14.55
N GLY A 157 5.99 8.86 -15.69
CA GLY A 157 5.66 10.28 -15.76
C GLY A 157 4.16 10.59 -15.64
N ALA A 158 3.86 11.90 -15.56
CA ALA A 158 2.48 12.39 -15.47
C ALA A 158 1.67 12.12 -16.76
N ASP A 159 2.34 12.03 -17.90
CA ASP A 159 1.76 11.65 -19.19
C ASP A 159 1.21 10.22 -19.16
N VAL A 160 1.96 9.28 -18.55
CA VAL A 160 1.55 7.89 -18.37
C VAL A 160 0.29 7.80 -17.52
N VAL A 161 0.23 8.54 -16.41
CA VAL A 161 -0.95 8.61 -15.54
C VAL A 161 -2.15 9.15 -16.31
N GLY A 162 -1.99 10.28 -17.01
CA GLY A 162 -3.07 10.88 -17.80
C GLY A 162 -3.63 9.94 -18.87
N ALA A 163 -2.75 9.28 -19.63
CA ALA A 163 -3.12 8.32 -20.66
C ALA A 163 -3.76 7.05 -20.08
N PHE A 164 -3.27 6.56 -18.93
CA PHE A 164 -3.86 5.41 -18.24
C PHE A 164 -5.27 5.72 -17.76
N CYS A 165 -5.47 6.85 -17.06
CA CYS A 165 -6.79 7.25 -16.57
C CYS A 165 -7.80 7.38 -17.72
N TYR A 166 -7.40 7.99 -18.83
CA TYR A 166 -8.26 8.11 -20.02
C TYR A 166 -8.60 6.73 -20.61
N ARG A 167 -7.59 5.88 -20.84
CA ARG A 167 -7.78 4.55 -21.46
C ARG A 167 -8.64 3.62 -20.61
N MET A 168 -8.47 3.68 -19.29
CA MET A 168 -9.09 2.75 -18.34
C MET A 168 -10.43 3.29 -17.79
N ASP A 169 -10.84 4.48 -18.22
CA ASP A 169 -12.05 5.20 -17.80
C ASP A 169 -12.16 5.42 -16.27
N ILE A 170 -11.06 5.86 -15.66
CA ILE A 170 -10.98 6.19 -14.23
C ILE A 170 -10.59 7.65 -13.99
N ASP A 171 -10.99 8.17 -12.85
CA ASP A 171 -10.74 9.57 -12.46
C ASP A 171 -9.50 9.71 -11.58
N LEU A 172 -9.24 8.72 -10.73
CA LEU A 172 -8.19 8.78 -9.72
C LEU A 172 -7.45 7.45 -9.55
N ILE A 173 -6.13 7.54 -9.42
CA ILE A 173 -5.26 6.47 -8.91
C ILE A 173 -4.90 6.81 -7.47
N VAL A 174 -5.08 5.86 -6.56
CA VAL A 174 -4.66 5.98 -5.16
C VAL A 174 -3.60 4.92 -4.89
N ARG A 175 -2.45 5.36 -4.37
CA ARG A 175 -1.32 4.47 -4.10
C ARG A 175 -0.64 4.74 -2.76
N ALA A 176 0.38 3.96 -2.39
CA ALA A 176 1.20 4.18 -1.20
C ALA A 176 2.72 4.13 -1.50
N HIS A 177 3.49 3.31 -0.79
CA HIS A 177 4.91 2.95 -1.04
C HIS A 177 5.99 4.05 -0.93
N GLN A 178 5.67 5.32 -1.20
CA GLN A 178 6.58 6.46 -1.06
C GLN A 178 6.20 7.26 0.19
N VAL A 179 7.20 7.54 1.03
CA VAL A 179 7.04 8.47 2.15
C VAL A 179 6.83 9.87 1.58
N VAL A 180 5.79 10.55 2.04
CA VAL A 180 5.44 11.92 1.65
C VAL A 180 5.21 12.77 2.90
N LEU A 181 5.63 14.04 2.87
CA LEU A 181 5.80 14.86 4.07
C LEU A 181 4.50 15.05 4.87
N ASP A 182 3.40 15.40 4.20
CA ASP A 182 2.10 15.61 4.85
C ASP A 182 1.24 14.33 4.94
N GLY A 183 1.84 13.16 4.68
CA GLY A 183 1.14 11.88 4.63
C GLY A 183 0.30 11.66 3.37
N TYR A 184 0.13 12.68 2.52
CA TYR A 184 -0.40 12.53 1.18
C TYR A 184 0.30 13.46 0.18
N GLU A 185 0.30 13.10 -1.11
CA GLU A 185 0.81 13.95 -2.18
C GLU A 185 0.05 13.70 -3.49
N PHE A 186 -0.36 14.79 -4.16
CA PHE A 186 -0.98 14.71 -5.48
C PHE A 186 0.06 14.76 -6.60
N PHE A 187 -0.21 14.00 -7.66
CA PHE A 187 0.58 13.95 -8.88
C PHE A 187 -0.32 14.03 -10.13
N ALA A 188 0.28 14.35 -11.28
CA ALA A 188 -0.37 14.35 -12.60
C ALA A 188 -1.73 15.09 -12.64
N ARG A 189 -1.74 16.37 -12.25
CA ARG A 189 -2.97 17.20 -12.17
C ARG A 189 -4.06 16.56 -11.31
N ARG A 190 -3.66 16.01 -10.15
CA ARG A 190 -4.53 15.35 -9.16
C ARG A 190 -5.19 14.06 -9.64
N LYS A 191 -4.71 13.45 -10.73
CA LYS A 191 -5.16 12.12 -11.20
C LYS A 191 -4.49 10.95 -10.48
N LEU A 192 -3.43 11.22 -9.72
CA LEU A 192 -2.83 10.25 -8.82
C LEU A 192 -2.62 10.89 -7.45
N VAL A 193 -2.86 10.13 -6.39
CA VAL A 193 -2.53 10.51 -5.02
C VAL A 193 -1.75 9.39 -4.34
N THR A 194 -0.65 9.76 -3.70
CA THR A 194 0.10 8.90 -2.79
C THR A 194 -0.42 9.13 -1.37
N ILE A 195 -0.71 8.05 -0.65
CA ILE A 195 -1.12 8.05 0.76
C ILE A 195 -0.07 7.29 1.57
N PHE A 196 0.37 7.89 2.68
CA PHE A 196 1.31 7.33 3.63
C PHE A 196 0.75 7.51 5.04
N SER A 197 0.46 6.43 5.76
CA SER A 197 -0.24 6.50 7.06
C SER A 197 0.64 6.08 8.25
N ALA A 198 1.96 6.17 8.09
CA ALA A 198 2.93 5.98 9.16
C ALA A 198 3.63 7.31 9.50
N PRO A 199 3.26 7.97 10.61
CA PRO A 199 3.86 9.23 10.98
C PRO A 199 5.25 9.00 11.59
N HIS A 200 6.13 9.99 11.46
CA HIS A 200 7.51 9.94 11.95
C HIS A 200 8.26 8.68 11.48
N TYR A 201 8.21 8.43 10.18
CA TYR A 201 8.67 7.17 9.57
C TYR A 201 10.08 6.80 10.05
N CYS A 202 10.23 5.57 10.56
CA CYS A 202 11.48 5.02 11.13
C CYS A 202 12.15 5.86 12.24
N GLY A 203 11.50 6.89 12.79
CA GLY A 203 12.16 7.85 13.67
C GLY A 203 13.14 8.79 12.96
N GLU A 204 13.18 8.76 11.62
CA GLU A 204 14.15 9.50 10.79
C GLU A 204 13.48 10.64 10.02
N PHE A 205 12.19 10.50 9.71
CA PHE A 205 11.43 11.48 8.95
C PHE A 205 10.48 12.25 9.86
N ASP A 206 10.22 13.51 9.54
CA ASP A 206 9.22 14.34 10.25
C ASP A 206 7.85 14.33 9.56
N ASN A 207 7.53 13.24 8.85
CA ASN A 207 6.32 13.15 8.05
C ASN A 207 5.07 12.91 8.93
N ALA A 208 3.95 13.46 8.49
CA ALA A 208 2.63 13.09 9.00
C ALA A 208 2.16 11.76 8.38
N ALA A 209 1.11 11.20 8.98
CA ALA A 209 0.29 10.17 8.38
C ALA A 209 -0.99 10.79 7.81
N ALA A 210 -1.51 10.26 6.72
CA ALA A 210 -2.83 10.64 6.21
C ALA A 210 -3.72 9.42 5.96
N VAL A 211 -5.02 9.63 6.09
CA VAL A 211 -6.08 8.70 5.65
C VAL A 211 -6.93 9.44 4.62
N LEU A 212 -7.12 8.81 3.46
CA LEU A 212 -8.02 9.34 2.43
C LEU A 212 -9.43 8.81 2.69
N THR A 213 -10.39 9.72 2.83
CA THR A 213 -11.82 9.42 2.86
C THR A 213 -12.44 9.72 1.50
N VAL A 214 -13.15 8.76 0.92
CA VAL A 214 -13.93 8.89 -0.32
C VAL A 214 -15.40 8.69 0.04
N ASP A 215 -16.26 9.65 -0.26
CA ASP A 215 -17.70 9.53 -0.01
C ASP A 215 -18.46 8.88 -1.18
N GLU A 216 -19.77 8.73 -1.03
CA GLU A 216 -20.68 8.18 -2.04
C GLU A 216 -20.70 8.96 -3.37
N ASN A 217 -20.32 10.25 -3.36
CA ASN A 217 -20.19 11.09 -4.55
C ASN A 217 -18.76 11.10 -5.11
N LEU A 218 -17.89 10.20 -4.61
CA LEU A 218 -16.47 10.11 -4.92
C LEU A 218 -15.66 11.36 -4.54
N LEU A 219 -16.20 12.20 -3.64
CA LEU A 219 -15.45 13.34 -3.12
C LEU A 219 -14.37 12.84 -2.15
N CYS A 220 -13.15 13.32 -2.37
CA CYS A 220 -11.98 12.93 -1.60
C CYS A 220 -11.65 13.99 -0.53
N SER A 221 -11.52 13.57 0.73
CA SER A 221 -11.01 14.37 1.84
C SER A 221 -9.90 13.63 2.60
N PHE A 222 -9.09 14.35 3.36
CA PHE A 222 -7.93 13.78 4.05
C PHE A 222 -7.99 14.08 5.55
N ASP A 223 -7.82 13.04 6.36
CA ASP A 223 -7.55 13.17 7.79
C ASP A 223 -6.04 13.04 8.01
N ILE A 224 -5.41 14.07 8.60
CA ILE A 224 -3.95 14.14 8.79
C ILE A 224 -3.61 13.95 10.28
N PHE A 225 -2.73 12.99 10.55
CA PHE A 225 -2.25 12.62 11.87
C PHE A 225 -0.77 12.96 11.98
N ARG A 226 -0.46 14.07 12.65
CA ARG A 226 0.92 14.48 12.91
C ARG A 226 1.46 13.72 14.13
N PRO A 227 2.73 13.29 14.11
CA PRO A 227 3.34 12.66 15.28
C PRO A 227 3.32 13.62 16.48
N THR A 228 2.99 13.09 17.65
CA THR A 228 3.06 13.84 18.92
C THR A 228 4.23 13.34 19.74
N THR A 229 5.08 14.27 20.21
CA THR A 229 6.24 13.98 21.06
C THR A 229 5.87 13.81 22.54
N ASN A 230 4.64 14.16 22.93
CA ASN A 230 4.18 14.05 24.30
C ASN A 230 3.79 12.61 24.63
N ARG A 231 4.53 11.97 25.55
CA ARG A 231 4.09 10.73 26.20
C ARG A 231 2.82 11.04 27.00
N ILE A 232 1.68 10.53 26.55
CA ILE A 232 0.47 10.53 27.36
C ILE A 232 0.71 9.53 28.49
N ALA A 233 0.87 10.02 29.73
CA ALA A 233 0.93 9.17 30.89
C ALA A 233 -0.44 8.52 31.09
N ILE A 234 -0.52 7.21 30.88
CA ILE A 234 -1.71 6.43 31.21
C ILE A 234 -1.55 5.96 32.66
N SER A 235 -2.34 6.53 33.56
CA SER A 235 -2.57 5.97 34.89
C SER A 235 -3.81 5.08 34.83
N TYR A 236 -3.65 3.79 35.08
CA TYR A 236 -4.80 2.90 35.32
C TYR A 236 -5.35 3.18 36.72
N ALA A 237 -6.67 3.32 36.84
CA ALA A 237 -7.39 3.35 38.12
C ALA A 237 -7.78 1.94 38.55
#